data_AF-A0A7W5ZRB2-F1
#
_entry.id   AF-A0A7W5ZRB2-F1
#
_cell.length_a   1.000
_cell.length_b   1.000
_cell.length_c   1.000
_cell.angle_alpha   90.00
_cell.angle_beta   90.00
_cell.angle_gamma   90.00
#
_symmetry.space_group_name_H-M   'P 1'
#
loop_
_entity.id
_entity.type
_entity.pdbx_description
1 polymer ?
#
loop_
_entity_poly.entity_id
_entity_poly.type
_entity_poly.pdbx_seq_one_letter_code
_entity_poly.pdbx_strand_id
1 'polypeptide(L)'
;MEQLISPQSTPSKRNLERFIAATGKTEADYQAWATEVGKRMHINNLDKLVCAKLEIYTVAHLNYILTELPVAILENEVDEYLLEHSYNPLELARLWASTMSDAQAWSCKESTIANSLACFPKSDFEKWGDKNHLVDVSRSWFKSDGLHLDTQAAEMSENSGYEIEVQDLIDFVMKHRPRTYRNPAELKLKRIEARWKEIVGFSIKDYYVEHLMKMCGFEKNEVVPF
;
A
#
# COMPACT_ATOMS: atom_id res chain seq x y z
N MET A 1 37.96 -6.40 -41.31
CA MET A 1 37.55 -7.30 -40.21
C MET A 1 36.10 -7.00 -39.90
N GLU A 2 35.19 -7.74 -40.50
CA GLU A 2 33.76 -7.63 -40.23
C GLU A 2 33.48 -8.24 -38.84
N GLN A 3 32.89 -7.45 -37.95
CA GLN A 3 32.41 -7.93 -36.66
C GLN A 3 31.11 -8.71 -36.88
N LEU A 4 31.18 -10.03 -36.67
CA LEU A 4 30.03 -10.92 -36.63
C LEU A 4 29.15 -10.57 -35.42
N ILE A 5 28.00 -9.96 -35.70
CA ILE A 5 26.93 -9.74 -34.72
C ILE A 5 26.36 -11.11 -34.33
N SER A 6 26.60 -11.51 -33.08
CA SER A 6 26.05 -12.76 -32.54
C SER A 6 24.53 -12.64 -32.43
N PRO A 7 23.72 -13.57 -32.97
CA PRO A 7 22.27 -13.46 -32.94
C PRO A 7 21.77 -13.58 -31.50
N GLN A 8 21.01 -12.57 -31.04
CA GLN A 8 20.35 -12.62 -29.74
C GLN A 8 19.36 -13.80 -29.72
N SER A 9 19.65 -14.80 -28.91
CA SER A 9 18.76 -15.95 -28.67
C SER A 9 17.46 -15.47 -28.01
N THR A 10 16.32 -15.84 -28.57
CA THR A 10 15.00 -15.55 -27.97
C THR A 10 14.90 -16.12 -26.54
N PRO A 11 14.13 -15.48 -25.62
CA PRO A 11 14.06 -15.88 -24.20
C PRO A 11 13.72 -17.36 -23.98
N SER A 12 12.89 -17.93 -24.88
CA SER A 12 12.53 -19.35 -24.89
C SER A 12 13.74 -20.28 -25.06
N LYS A 13 14.71 -19.91 -25.91
CA LYS A 13 15.93 -20.71 -26.14
C LYS A 13 16.86 -20.70 -24.92
N ARG A 14 17.00 -19.56 -24.24
CA ARG A 14 17.82 -19.45 -23.02
C ARG A 14 17.31 -20.31 -21.86
N ASN A 15 16.00 -20.44 -21.72
CA ASN A 15 15.40 -21.22 -20.63
C ASN A 15 15.51 -22.73 -20.88
N LEU A 16 15.34 -23.16 -22.12
CA LEU A 16 15.62 -24.53 -22.54
C LEU A 16 17.08 -24.90 -22.24
N GLU A 17 18.03 -24.06 -22.65
CA GLU A 17 19.46 -24.26 -22.43
C GLU A 17 19.81 -24.36 -20.94
N ARG A 18 19.25 -23.49 -20.09
CA ARG A 18 19.45 -23.54 -18.64
C ARG A 18 18.89 -24.80 -18.00
N PHE A 19 17.69 -25.24 -18.42
CA PHE A 19 17.08 -26.45 -17.89
C PHE A 19 17.89 -27.70 -18.27
N ILE A 20 18.33 -27.80 -19.52
CA ILE A 20 19.18 -28.90 -19.99
C ILE A 20 20.52 -28.90 -19.23
N ALA A 21 21.16 -27.74 -19.11
CA ALA A 21 22.44 -27.62 -18.40
C ALA A 21 22.33 -28.00 -16.91
N ALA A 22 21.22 -27.67 -16.25
CA ALA A 22 21.03 -27.94 -14.83
C ALA A 22 20.58 -29.39 -14.54
N THR A 23 19.82 -30.01 -15.44
CA THR A 23 19.17 -31.31 -15.17
C THR A 23 19.74 -32.47 -15.98
N GLY A 24 20.51 -32.20 -17.04
CA GLY A 24 21.01 -33.20 -17.98
C GLY A 24 19.91 -33.87 -18.82
N LYS A 25 18.68 -33.36 -18.77
CA LYS A 25 17.51 -33.94 -19.45
C LYS A 25 17.37 -33.44 -20.88
N THR A 26 16.52 -34.10 -21.65
CA THR A 26 16.32 -33.80 -23.07
C THR A 26 15.39 -32.60 -23.27
N GLU A 27 15.41 -32.03 -24.48
CA GLU A 27 14.45 -30.99 -24.87
C GLU A 27 12.99 -31.47 -24.80
N ALA A 28 12.73 -32.75 -25.09
CA ALA A 28 11.41 -33.35 -24.94
C ALA A 28 10.95 -33.37 -23.47
N ASP A 29 11.87 -33.63 -22.53
CA ASP A 29 11.59 -33.57 -21.09
C ASP A 29 11.32 -32.13 -20.63
N TYR A 30 12.04 -31.15 -21.18
CA TYR A 30 11.76 -29.73 -20.93
C TYR A 30 10.36 -29.36 -21.42
N GLN A 31 9.96 -29.77 -22.63
CA GLN A 31 8.64 -29.45 -23.15
C GLN A 31 7.53 -30.14 -22.35
N ALA A 32 7.74 -31.38 -21.92
CA ALA A 32 6.81 -32.10 -21.05
C ALA A 32 6.69 -31.41 -19.67
N TRP A 33 7.82 -31.02 -19.07
CA TRP A 33 7.86 -30.26 -17.82
C TRP A 33 7.18 -28.89 -17.96
N ALA A 34 7.51 -28.12 -19.00
CA ALA A 34 6.92 -26.80 -19.25
C ALA A 34 5.41 -26.90 -19.53
N THR A 35 4.97 -27.97 -20.20
CA THR A 35 3.55 -28.24 -20.44
C THR A 35 2.83 -28.65 -19.16
N GLU A 36 3.44 -29.47 -18.30
CA GLU A 36 2.86 -29.88 -17.03
C GLU A 36 2.80 -28.71 -16.03
N VAL A 37 3.86 -27.89 -15.95
CA VAL A 37 3.89 -26.64 -15.20
C VAL A 37 2.85 -25.66 -15.76
N GLY A 38 2.76 -25.52 -17.08
CA GLY A 38 1.78 -24.66 -17.74
C GLY A 38 0.32 -25.11 -17.55
N LYS A 39 0.06 -26.42 -17.40
CA LYS A 39 -1.26 -26.97 -17.07
C LYS A 39 -1.64 -26.81 -15.60
N ARG A 40 -0.66 -26.86 -14.69
CA ARG A 40 -0.86 -26.66 -13.24
C ARG A 40 -0.95 -25.19 -12.86
N MET A 41 -0.29 -24.32 -13.62
CA MET A 41 -0.41 -22.89 -13.45
C MET A 41 -1.68 -22.42 -14.16
N HIS A 42 -2.78 -22.30 -13.42
CA HIS A 42 -3.78 -21.29 -13.77
C HIS A 42 -3.10 -19.92 -13.57
N ILE A 43 -2.26 -19.49 -14.51
CA ILE A 43 -1.47 -18.26 -14.35
C ILE A 43 -2.48 -17.12 -14.30
N ASN A 44 -2.58 -16.51 -13.12
CA ASN A 44 -3.35 -15.31 -12.91
C ASN A 44 -2.94 -14.29 -13.98
N ASN A 45 -3.90 -13.67 -14.67
CA ASN A 45 -3.56 -12.69 -15.71
C ASN A 45 -2.68 -11.55 -15.17
N LEU A 46 -2.82 -11.22 -13.88
CA LEU A 46 -1.96 -10.24 -13.21
C LEU A 46 -0.52 -10.74 -13.07
N ASP A 47 -0.29 -12.03 -12.79
CA ASP A 47 1.06 -12.61 -12.77
C ASP A 47 1.72 -12.52 -14.15
N LYS A 48 0.96 -12.76 -15.23
CA LYS A 48 1.48 -12.59 -16.59
C LYS A 48 1.96 -11.16 -16.83
N LEU A 49 1.21 -10.18 -16.36
CA LEU A 49 1.58 -8.76 -16.49
C LEU A 49 2.85 -8.45 -15.69
N VAL A 50 2.94 -8.89 -14.44
CA VAL A 50 4.13 -8.70 -13.60
C VAL A 50 5.34 -9.39 -14.21
N CYS A 51 5.20 -10.66 -14.60
CA CYS A 51 6.26 -11.44 -15.24
C CYS A 51 6.75 -10.80 -16.54
N ALA A 52 5.84 -10.35 -17.39
CA ALA A 52 6.19 -9.68 -18.65
C ALA A 52 6.89 -8.34 -18.40
N LYS A 53 6.44 -7.56 -17.41
CA LYS A 53 7.01 -6.25 -17.07
C LYS A 53 8.44 -6.35 -16.52
N LEU A 54 8.70 -7.35 -15.70
CA LEU A 54 9.99 -7.55 -15.01
C LEU A 54 10.89 -8.57 -15.71
N GLU A 55 10.46 -9.11 -16.86
CA GLU A 55 11.18 -10.13 -17.62
C GLU A 55 11.53 -11.40 -16.81
N ILE A 56 10.64 -11.79 -15.89
CA ILE A 56 10.77 -13.00 -15.06
C ILE A 56 9.81 -14.10 -15.49
N TYR A 57 10.18 -15.35 -15.22
CA TYR A 57 9.37 -16.51 -15.65
C TYR A 57 8.13 -16.76 -14.77
N THR A 58 8.24 -16.48 -13.47
CA THR A 58 7.19 -16.67 -12.47
C THR A 58 7.34 -15.62 -11.40
N VAL A 59 6.22 -15.17 -10.82
CA VAL A 59 6.21 -14.21 -9.71
C VAL A 59 6.95 -14.73 -8.48
N ALA A 60 7.10 -16.04 -8.32
CA ALA A 60 7.94 -16.62 -7.25
C ALA A 60 9.41 -16.15 -7.30
N HIS A 61 9.89 -15.72 -8.48
CA HIS A 61 11.24 -15.17 -8.62
C HIS A 61 11.43 -13.81 -7.95
N LEU A 62 10.35 -13.09 -7.65
CA LEU A 62 10.41 -11.79 -6.98
C LEU A 62 11.16 -11.88 -5.64
N ASN A 63 11.11 -13.02 -4.96
CA ASN A 63 11.82 -13.20 -3.69
C ASN A 63 13.35 -13.23 -3.83
N TYR A 64 13.88 -13.39 -5.05
CA TYR A 64 15.32 -13.43 -5.32
C TYR A 64 15.86 -12.15 -5.97
N ILE A 65 14.99 -11.16 -6.22
CA ILE A 65 15.34 -9.88 -6.84
C ILE A 65 14.91 -8.72 -5.94
N LEU A 66 15.27 -8.81 -4.66
CA LEU A 66 14.99 -7.77 -3.67
C LEU A 66 15.83 -6.52 -3.91
N THR A 67 15.31 -5.38 -3.49
CA THR A 67 16.02 -4.11 -3.55
C THR A 67 17.19 -4.12 -2.57
N GLU A 68 18.38 -3.77 -3.04
CA GLU A 68 19.55 -3.65 -2.18
C GLU A 68 19.38 -2.48 -1.20
N LEU A 69 19.49 -2.79 0.08
CA LEU A 69 19.43 -1.79 1.14
C LEU A 69 20.80 -1.17 1.40
N PRO A 70 20.88 0.14 1.72
CA PRO A 70 22.12 0.77 2.16
C PRO A 70 22.65 0.12 3.45
N VAL A 71 23.97 -0.02 3.56
CA VAL A 71 24.66 -0.77 4.66
C VAL A 71 24.34 -0.24 6.07
N ALA A 72 23.89 1.01 6.20
CA ALA A 72 23.59 1.65 7.49
C ALA A 72 22.20 2.30 7.53
N ILE A 73 21.26 1.81 6.73
CA ILE A 73 19.87 2.30 6.80
C ILE A 73 19.26 1.94 8.16
N LEU A 74 18.55 2.89 8.78
CA LEU A 74 17.83 2.62 10.01
C LEU A 74 16.56 1.82 9.72
N GLU A 75 16.17 0.93 10.63
CA GLU A 75 14.98 0.08 10.44
C GLU A 75 13.70 0.90 10.16
N ASN A 76 13.55 2.05 10.81
CA ASN A 76 12.42 2.96 10.62
C ASN A 76 12.45 3.73 9.28
N GLU A 77 13.54 3.66 8.53
CA GLU A 77 13.71 4.28 7.20
C GLU A 77 13.57 3.27 6.06
N VAL A 78 13.65 1.96 6.35
CA VAL A 78 13.60 0.89 5.34
C VAL A 78 12.33 0.97 4.50
N ASP A 79 11.17 1.13 5.14
CA ASP A 79 9.88 1.20 4.44
C ASP A 79 9.80 2.35 3.45
N GLU A 80 10.29 3.52 3.85
CA GLU A 80 10.29 4.73 3.02
C GLU A 80 11.26 4.57 1.85
N TYR A 81 12.45 4.02 2.13
CA TYR A 81 13.43 3.71 1.10
C TYR A 81 12.89 2.70 0.08
N LEU A 82 12.24 1.63 0.54
CA LEU A 82 11.62 0.64 -0.35
C LEU A 82 10.48 1.25 -1.16
N LEU A 83 9.66 2.11 -0.58
CA LEU A 83 8.60 2.82 -1.31
C LEU A 83 9.17 3.68 -2.45
N GLU A 84 10.30 4.34 -2.24
CA GLU A 84 10.90 5.23 -3.24
C GLU A 84 11.75 4.49 -4.28
N HIS A 85 12.49 3.47 -3.87
CA HIS A 85 13.53 2.85 -4.68
C HIS A 85 13.18 1.45 -5.20
N SER A 86 12.21 0.76 -4.60
CA SER A 86 11.85 -0.58 -5.05
C SER A 86 11.18 -0.56 -6.42
N TYR A 87 11.59 -1.50 -7.25
CA TYR A 87 10.91 -1.91 -8.48
C TYR A 87 10.28 -3.30 -8.35
N ASN A 88 10.35 -3.89 -7.16
CA ASN A 88 9.86 -5.23 -6.87
C ASN A 88 8.43 -5.17 -6.31
N PRO A 89 7.41 -5.65 -7.04
CA PRO A 89 6.03 -5.63 -6.58
C PRO A 89 5.82 -6.43 -5.29
N LEU A 90 6.64 -7.44 -5.01
CA LEU A 90 6.54 -8.19 -3.74
C LEU A 90 6.83 -7.29 -2.53
N GLU A 91 7.82 -6.41 -2.62
CA GLU A 91 8.17 -5.48 -1.54
C GLU A 91 7.03 -4.47 -1.32
N LEU A 92 6.49 -3.91 -2.40
CA LEU A 92 5.33 -3.01 -2.32
C LEU A 92 4.07 -3.71 -1.80
N ALA A 93 3.86 -4.99 -2.15
CA ALA A 93 2.76 -5.79 -1.60
C ALA A 93 2.90 -5.97 -0.08
N ARG A 94 4.12 -6.23 0.42
CA ARG A 94 4.37 -6.35 1.87
C ARG A 94 4.16 -5.01 2.59
N LEU A 95 4.67 -3.92 2.03
CA LEU A 95 4.45 -2.57 2.57
C LEU A 95 2.96 -2.23 2.60
N TRP A 96 2.23 -2.54 1.53
CA TRP A 96 0.80 -2.30 1.46
C TRP A 96 0.05 -3.12 2.52
N ALA A 97 0.35 -4.42 2.66
CA ALA A 97 -0.33 -5.30 3.61
C ALA A 97 -0.12 -4.86 5.07
N SER A 98 1.11 -4.49 5.43
CA SER A 98 1.42 -3.96 6.78
C SER A 98 0.76 -2.61 7.02
N THR A 99 0.94 -1.66 6.10
CA THR A 99 0.35 -0.31 6.22
C THR A 99 -1.19 -0.36 6.24
N MET A 100 -1.82 -1.33 5.57
CA MET A 100 -3.27 -1.51 5.61
C MET A 100 -3.76 -1.89 7.01
N SER A 101 -3.03 -2.76 7.69
CA SER A 101 -3.30 -3.09 9.09
C SER A 101 -3.15 -1.87 9.98
N ASP A 102 -2.09 -1.08 9.79
CA ASP A 102 -1.84 0.14 10.57
C ASP A 102 -2.94 1.18 10.34
N ALA A 103 -3.37 1.38 9.09
CA ALA A 103 -4.44 2.32 8.75
C ALA A 103 -5.79 1.91 9.38
N GLN A 104 -6.07 0.61 9.44
CA GLN A 104 -7.28 0.08 10.07
C GLN A 104 -7.23 0.15 11.61
N ALA A 105 -6.05 -0.07 12.18
CA ALA A 105 -5.84 0.00 13.63
C ALA A 105 -5.60 1.44 14.12
N TRP A 106 -5.50 2.42 13.22
CA TRP A 106 -5.14 3.79 13.56
C TRP A 106 -6.16 4.44 14.50
N SER A 107 -5.76 4.67 15.74
CA SER A 107 -6.54 5.37 16.74
C SER A 107 -5.73 6.54 17.29
N CYS A 108 -6.25 7.74 17.10
CA CYS A 108 -5.71 8.96 17.72
C CYS A 108 -6.85 9.97 17.90
N LYS A 109 -6.56 11.04 18.63
CA LYS A 109 -7.51 12.12 18.91
C LYS A 109 -8.16 12.69 17.64
N GLU A 110 -7.35 13.01 16.63
CA GLU A 110 -7.81 13.57 15.35
C GLU A 110 -8.68 12.58 14.57
N SER A 111 -8.35 11.28 14.60
CA SER A 111 -9.17 10.25 13.96
C SER A 111 -10.52 10.08 14.66
N THR A 112 -10.55 10.17 16.00
CA THR A 112 -11.80 10.19 16.77
C THR A 112 -12.66 11.39 16.35
N ILE A 113 -12.09 12.59 16.30
CA ILE A 113 -12.79 13.81 15.87
C ILE A 113 -13.29 13.64 14.43
N ALA A 114 -12.45 13.15 13.52
CA ALA A 114 -12.82 12.96 12.12
C ALA A 114 -14.02 12.01 11.92
N ASN A 115 -14.13 10.98 12.77
CA ASN A 115 -15.16 9.97 12.68
C ASN A 115 -16.47 10.35 13.39
N SER A 116 -16.37 11.13 14.48
CA SER A 116 -17.50 11.42 15.36
C SER A 116 -18.05 12.84 15.24
N LEU A 117 -17.27 13.81 14.75
CA LEU A 117 -17.72 15.21 14.66
C LEU A 117 -18.85 15.36 13.64
N ALA A 118 -20.02 15.74 14.15
CA ALA A 118 -21.19 16.07 13.38
C ALA A 118 -21.28 17.58 13.11
N CYS A 119 -22.20 17.96 12.22
CA CYS A 119 -22.48 19.36 11.98
C CYS A 119 -23.03 20.04 13.24
N PHE A 120 -22.67 21.30 13.45
CA PHE A 120 -22.98 22.06 14.66
C PHE A 120 -23.44 23.50 14.32
N PRO A 121 -24.07 24.22 15.26
CA PRO A 121 -24.54 25.58 15.01
C PRO A 121 -23.37 26.55 14.76
N LYS A 122 -23.51 27.45 13.78
CA LYS A 122 -22.49 28.47 13.45
C LYS A 122 -22.10 29.32 14.68
N SER A 123 -23.05 29.56 15.58
CA SER A 123 -22.84 30.29 16.83
C SER A 123 -21.76 29.69 17.71
N ASP A 124 -21.53 28.37 17.64
CA ASP A 124 -20.52 27.71 18.46
C ASP A 124 -19.12 28.03 17.96
N PHE A 125 -18.91 28.04 16.65
CA PHE A 125 -17.64 28.51 16.09
C PHE A 125 -17.41 29.98 16.42
N GLU A 126 -18.45 30.81 16.37
CA GLU A 126 -18.35 32.22 16.75
C GLU A 126 -18.05 32.44 18.24
N LYS A 127 -18.43 31.48 19.09
CA LYS A 127 -18.20 31.54 20.55
C LYS A 127 -16.82 31.05 20.93
N TRP A 128 -16.37 29.94 20.34
CA TRP A 128 -15.17 29.22 20.75
C TRP A 128 -13.99 29.40 19.79
N GLY A 129 -14.24 29.70 18.52
CA GLY A 129 -13.22 30.00 17.51
C GLY A 129 -13.08 31.48 17.20
N ASP A 130 -12.25 31.81 16.21
CA ASP A 130 -12.10 33.18 15.74
C ASP A 130 -13.15 33.51 14.66
N LYS A 131 -14.03 34.45 14.98
CA LYS A 131 -15.08 34.94 14.05
C LYS A 131 -14.51 35.44 12.72
N ASN A 132 -13.28 35.96 12.69
CA ASN A 132 -12.64 36.44 11.46
C ASN A 132 -12.31 35.28 10.49
N HIS A 133 -12.11 34.07 11.02
CA HIS A 133 -11.79 32.87 10.25
C HIS A 133 -13.02 32.06 9.82
N LEU A 134 -14.24 32.57 10.06
CA LEU A 134 -15.47 31.93 9.59
C LEU A 134 -15.51 31.70 8.08
N VAL A 135 -14.84 32.55 7.30
CA VAL A 135 -14.77 32.42 5.84
C VAL A 135 -13.88 31.27 5.39
N ASP A 136 -12.95 30.85 6.24
CA ASP A 136 -11.99 29.77 5.97
C ASP A 136 -12.58 28.40 6.32
N VAL A 137 -13.58 28.36 7.20
CA VAL A 137 -14.25 27.12 7.60
C VAL A 137 -15.31 26.71 6.58
N SER A 138 -15.32 25.42 6.22
CA SER A 138 -16.31 24.86 5.32
C SER A 138 -17.73 25.03 5.85
N ARG A 139 -18.61 25.61 5.03
CA ARG A 139 -20.04 25.75 5.35
C ARG A 139 -20.73 24.41 5.65
N SER A 140 -20.19 23.31 5.15
CA SER A 140 -20.70 21.96 5.38
C SER A 140 -20.56 21.48 6.84
N TRP A 141 -19.78 22.17 7.68
CA TRP A 141 -19.75 21.89 9.12
C TRP A 141 -20.94 22.52 9.85
N PHE A 142 -21.59 23.53 9.28
CA PHE A 142 -22.60 24.31 10.00
C PHE A 142 -24.02 23.82 9.72
N LYS A 143 -24.78 23.60 10.79
CA LYS A 143 -26.21 23.30 10.74
C LYS A 143 -26.90 23.90 11.96
N SER A 144 -27.98 24.67 11.76
CA SER A 144 -28.64 25.41 12.84
C SER A 144 -29.26 24.51 13.92
N ASP A 145 -29.74 23.33 13.53
CA ASP A 145 -30.27 22.27 14.39
C ASP A 145 -29.20 21.20 14.71
N GLY A 146 -27.92 21.50 14.48
CA GLY A 146 -26.81 20.62 14.83
C GLY A 146 -26.59 20.51 16.33
N LEU A 147 -25.90 19.46 16.76
CA LEU A 147 -25.52 19.28 18.16
C LEU A 147 -24.40 20.26 18.52
N HIS A 148 -24.44 20.83 19.72
CA HIS A 148 -23.44 21.80 20.16
C HIS A 148 -22.05 21.16 20.36
N LEU A 149 -20.99 21.95 20.14
CA LEU A 149 -19.60 21.47 20.18
C LEU A 149 -19.18 20.98 21.58
N ASP A 150 -19.71 21.59 22.65
CA ASP A 150 -19.42 21.19 24.03
C ASP A 150 -19.97 19.80 24.35
N THR A 151 -21.22 19.53 23.99
CA THR A 151 -21.81 18.19 24.11
C THR A 151 -21.04 17.18 23.28
N GLN A 152 -20.73 17.51 22.03
CA GLN A 152 -19.96 16.63 21.14
C GLN A 152 -18.56 16.32 21.69
N ALA A 153 -17.85 17.31 22.24
CA ALA A 153 -16.53 17.12 22.84
C ALA A 153 -16.58 16.20 24.07
N ALA A 154 -17.59 16.39 24.94
CA ALA A 154 -17.80 15.56 26.12
C ALA A 154 -18.10 14.09 25.74
N GLU A 155 -19.03 13.88 24.80
CA GLU A 155 -19.38 12.53 24.31
C GLU A 155 -18.18 11.83 23.65
N MET A 156 -17.39 12.55 22.83
CA MET A 156 -16.20 11.97 22.22
C MET A 156 -15.14 11.61 23.26
N SER A 157 -14.98 12.43 24.30
CA SER A 157 -14.02 12.15 25.37
C SER A 157 -14.39 10.89 26.15
N GLU A 158 -15.66 10.76 26.52
CA GLU A 158 -16.17 9.60 27.25
C GLU A 158 -16.03 8.30 26.43
N ASN A 159 -16.34 8.35 25.14
CA ASN A 159 -16.36 7.15 24.30
C ASN A 159 -14.98 6.71 23.80
N SER A 160 -14.01 7.62 23.70
CA SER A 160 -12.71 7.33 23.09
C SER A 160 -11.56 7.16 24.08
N GLY A 161 -11.73 7.64 25.32
CA GLY A 161 -10.66 7.68 26.32
C GLY A 161 -9.61 8.77 26.07
N TYR A 162 -9.77 9.59 25.03
CA TYR A 162 -8.96 10.80 24.81
C TYR A 162 -9.66 12.00 25.43
N GLU A 163 -8.93 12.86 26.14
CA GLU A 163 -9.46 14.16 26.55
C GLU A 163 -9.59 15.06 25.32
N ILE A 164 -10.82 15.29 24.87
CA ILE A 164 -11.17 16.12 23.71
C ILE A 164 -11.90 17.36 24.20
N GLU A 165 -11.29 18.51 23.96
CA GLU A 165 -11.85 19.82 24.27
C GLU A 165 -12.53 20.44 23.05
N VAL A 166 -13.37 21.43 23.28
CA VAL A 166 -14.01 22.20 22.20
C VAL A 166 -12.98 22.84 21.28
N GLN A 167 -11.83 23.28 21.83
CA GLN A 167 -10.76 23.89 21.04
C GLN A 167 -10.16 22.90 20.02
N ASP A 168 -10.03 21.62 20.38
CA ASP A 168 -9.55 20.60 19.44
C ASP A 168 -10.49 20.45 18.25
N LEU A 169 -11.82 20.54 18.49
CA LEU A 169 -12.82 20.49 17.43
C LEU A 169 -12.72 21.72 16.52
N ILE A 170 -12.52 22.91 17.09
CA ILE A 170 -12.33 24.17 16.34
C ILE A 170 -11.09 24.07 15.45
N ASP A 171 -9.96 23.65 16.02
CA ASP A 171 -8.70 23.50 15.29
C ASP A 171 -8.84 22.46 14.16
N PHE A 172 -9.59 21.39 14.40
CA PHE A 172 -9.86 20.37 13.40
C PHE A 172 -10.69 20.89 12.22
N VAL A 173 -11.80 21.61 12.46
CA VAL A 173 -12.67 22.10 11.39
C VAL A 173 -12.05 23.23 10.57
N MET A 174 -11.09 23.96 11.16
CA MET A 174 -10.27 24.93 10.43
C MET A 174 -9.30 24.25 9.46
N LYS A 175 -8.80 23.06 9.79
CA LYS A 175 -7.84 22.31 8.96
C LYS A 175 -8.51 21.40 7.94
N HIS A 176 -9.68 20.87 8.26
CA HIS A 176 -10.32 19.80 7.47
C HIS A 176 -11.76 20.12 7.12
N ARG A 177 -12.14 19.81 5.87
CA ARG A 177 -13.56 19.71 5.47
C ARG A 177 -14.15 18.39 5.98
N PRO A 178 -15.49 18.28 6.12
CA PRO A 178 -16.10 17.01 6.53
C PRO A 178 -15.62 15.84 5.68
N ARG A 179 -15.24 14.73 6.33
CA ARG A 179 -14.79 13.47 5.70
C ARG A 179 -13.53 13.56 4.83
N THR A 180 -12.77 14.66 4.92
CA THR A 180 -11.53 14.85 4.13
C THR A 180 -10.25 14.51 4.89
N TYR A 181 -10.30 14.45 6.23
CA TYR A 181 -9.17 13.97 7.01
C TYR A 181 -8.74 12.58 6.54
N ARG A 182 -7.43 12.38 6.46
CA ARG A 182 -6.79 11.11 6.17
C ARG A 182 -5.65 10.94 7.14
N ASN A 183 -5.58 9.78 7.78
CA ASN A 183 -4.50 9.52 8.72
C ASN A 183 -3.17 9.26 7.98
N PRO A 184 -2.01 9.38 8.65
CA PRO A 184 -0.71 9.17 8.03
C PRO A 184 -0.56 7.81 7.32
N ALA A 185 -1.11 6.73 7.89
CA ALA A 185 -1.06 5.40 7.28
C ALA A 185 -1.91 5.32 6.00
N GLU A 186 -3.09 5.96 5.95
CA GLU A 186 -3.89 6.09 4.73
C GLU A 186 -3.18 6.91 3.64
N LEU A 187 -2.43 7.95 4.03
CA LEU A 187 -1.61 8.71 3.09
C LEU A 187 -0.45 7.86 2.54
N LYS A 188 0.21 7.06 3.40
CA LYS A 188 1.25 6.11 2.99
C LYS A 188 0.69 5.03 2.06
N LEU A 189 -0.50 4.48 2.35
CA LEU A 189 -1.19 3.54 1.45
C LEU A 189 -1.37 4.10 0.05
N LYS A 190 -1.87 5.34 -0.07
CA LYS A 190 -2.04 5.98 -1.39
C LYS A 190 -0.73 6.11 -2.15
N ARG A 191 0.38 6.40 -1.46
CA ARG A 191 1.71 6.46 -2.09
C ARG A 191 2.15 5.09 -2.59
N ILE A 192 1.96 4.04 -1.78
CA ILE A 192 2.26 2.65 -2.17
C ILE A 192 1.41 2.23 -3.37
N GLU A 193 0.11 2.54 -3.38
CA GLU A 193 -0.80 2.24 -4.50
C GLU A 193 -0.39 2.94 -5.80
N ALA A 194 0.02 4.21 -5.70
CA ALA A 194 0.50 4.98 -6.84
C ALA A 194 1.80 4.38 -7.40
N ARG A 195 2.75 4.06 -6.51
CA ARG A 195 4.04 3.44 -6.88
C ARG A 195 3.84 2.06 -7.51
N TRP A 196 2.98 1.24 -6.92
CA TRP A 196 2.58 -0.05 -7.47
C TRP A 196 2.08 0.10 -8.91
N LYS A 197 1.12 1.00 -9.12
CA LYS A 197 0.53 1.22 -10.45
C LYS A 197 1.56 1.70 -11.47
N GLU A 198 2.52 2.53 -11.06
CA GLU A 198 3.63 2.96 -11.90
C GLU A 198 4.47 1.76 -12.39
N ILE A 199 4.80 0.84 -11.47
CA ILE A 199 5.65 -0.32 -11.76
C ILE A 199 4.90 -1.36 -12.59
N VAL A 200 3.75 -1.85 -12.11
CA VAL A 200 3.06 -3.01 -12.73
C VAL A 200 1.97 -2.63 -13.72
N GLY A 201 1.53 -1.36 -13.75
CA GLY A 201 0.56 -0.85 -14.72
C GLY A 201 -0.92 -1.08 -14.37
N PHE A 202 -1.22 -1.67 -13.21
CA PHE A 202 -2.60 -1.87 -12.74
C PHE A 202 -2.73 -1.52 -11.25
N SER A 203 -3.93 -1.20 -10.79
CA SER A 203 -4.18 -0.90 -9.37
C SER A 203 -3.99 -2.13 -8.50
N ILE A 204 -3.36 -1.98 -7.34
CA ILE A 204 -3.21 -3.07 -6.37
C ILE A 204 -4.58 -3.57 -5.92
N LYS A 205 -4.66 -4.87 -5.60
CA LYS A 205 -5.89 -5.52 -5.16
C LYS A 205 -5.58 -6.49 -4.04
N ASP A 206 -6.40 -6.50 -3.01
CA ASP A 206 -6.24 -7.28 -1.78
C ASP A 206 -5.99 -8.76 -2.10
N TYR A 207 -6.87 -9.38 -2.89
CA TYR A 207 -6.73 -10.79 -3.30
C TYR A 207 -5.44 -11.08 -4.05
N TYR A 208 -4.92 -10.09 -4.78
CA TYR A 208 -3.70 -10.25 -5.56
C TYR A 208 -2.46 -10.14 -4.68
N VAL A 209 -2.48 -9.26 -3.68
CA VAL A 209 -1.44 -9.17 -2.66
C VAL A 209 -1.31 -10.50 -1.93
N GLU A 210 -2.43 -11.07 -1.47
CA GLU A 210 -2.43 -12.37 -0.80
C GLU A 210 -1.90 -13.51 -1.69
N HIS A 211 -2.35 -13.54 -2.96
CA HIS A 211 -1.85 -14.48 -3.96
C HIS A 211 -0.34 -14.32 -4.18
N LEU A 212 0.13 -13.09 -4.40
CA LEU A 212 1.52 -12.78 -4.68
C LEU A 212 2.43 -13.19 -3.51
N MET A 213 2.03 -12.83 -2.28
CA MET A 213 2.72 -13.22 -1.06
C MET A 213 2.82 -14.75 -0.97
N LYS A 214 1.71 -15.47 -1.15
CA LYS A 214 1.69 -16.95 -1.12
C LYS A 214 2.62 -17.57 -2.17
N MET A 215 2.57 -17.08 -3.41
CA MET A 215 3.42 -17.58 -4.50
C MET A 215 4.91 -17.35 -4.27
N CYS A 216 5.26 -16.33 -3.48
CA CYS A 216 6.63 -16.01 -3.12
C CYS A 216 7.08 -16.66 -1.81
N GLY A 217 6.30 -17.61 -1.26
CA GLY A 217 6.65 -18.33 -0.04
C GLY A 217 6.35 -17.59 1.26
N PHE A 218 5.50 -16.55 1.23
CA PHE A 218 4.99 -15.91 2.44
C PHE A 218 3.72 -16.61 2.88
N GLU A 219 3.84 -17.51 3.85
CA GLU A 219 2.69 -17.95 4.63
C GLU A 219 2.48 -16.95 5.78
N LYS A 220 1.22 -16.64 6.10
CA LYS A 220 0.83 -15.63 7.11
C LYS A 220 1.23 -16.00 8.56
N ASN A 221 2.15 -16.95 8.74
CA ASN A 221 2.63 -17.48 10.00
C ASN A 221 4.16 -17.52 9.97
N GLU A 222 4.79 -16.44 10.43
CA GLU A 222 5.93 -16.48 11.35
C GLU A 222 6.39 -15.03 11.56
N VAL A 223 6.22 -14.55 12.80
CA VAL A 223 7.04 -13.47 13.33
C VAL A 223 8.47 -13.99 13.21
N VAL A 224 9.22 -13.52 12.21
CA VAL A 224 10.66 -13.69 12.20
C VAL A 224 11.19 -12.54 13.06
N PRO A 225 11.68 -12.82 14.29
CA PRO A 225 12.38 -11.81 15.04
C PRO A 225 13.70 -11.55 14.29
N PHE A 226 13.91 -10.30 13.91
CA PHE A 226 15.27 -9.79 13.74
C PHE A 226 15.67 -9.11 15.04
#